data_AF-A0A3P7MQ37-F1
#
_entry.id   AF-A0A3P7MQ37-F1
#
_cell.length_a   1.000
_cell.length_b   1.000
_cell.length_c   1.000
_cell.angle_alpha   90.00
_cell.angle_beta   90.00
_cell.angle_gamma   90.00
#
_symmetry.space_group_name_H-M   'P 1'
#
loop_
_entity.id
_entity.type
_entity.pdbx_description
1 polymer ?
#
loop_
_entity_poly.entity_id
_entity_poly.type
_entity_poly.pdbx_seq_one_letter_code
_entity_poly.pdbx_strand_id
1 'polypeptide(L)'
;VCDGIEDCSEGEDERSCTCAGLDKFECRSASGKTKCIPKTKVCDGVWDCMDGKDEMQCKACPHDTIRCHQEGKCIPKISRCDGIADCKDGSDEAGCTCRECIGQHWNTYMCGSGSHCFRRDEVCAPYTICPNATKADKVYCAGRALRGVDWLK
;
A
#
# COMPACT_ATOMS: atom_id res chain seq x y z
N VAL A 1 -16.64 -23.10 -12.42
CA VAL A 1 -15.64 -22.11 -12.92
C VAL A 1 -14.27 -22.70 -12.55
N CYS A 2 -13.14 -22.00 -12.46
CA CYS A 2 -11.90 -22.58 -11.86
C CYS A 2 -11.54 -21.79 -10.60
N ASP A 3 -12.49 -21.66 -9.68
CA ASP A 3 -12.36 -20.86 -8.45
C ASP A 3 -12.09 -21.71 -7.21
N GLY A 4 -11.96 -23.04 -7.37
CA GLY A 4 -11.72 -23.97 -6.30
C GLY A 4 -12.98 -24.41 -5.57
N ILE A 5 -14.17 -24.06 -6.08
CA ILE A 5 -15.49 -24.46 -5.60
C ILE A 5 -16.10 -25.43 -6.62
N GLU A 6 -16.79 -26.47 -6.17
CA GLU A 6 -17.50 -27.38 -7.08
C GLU A 6 -18.83 -26.76 -7.48
N ASP A 7 -18.85 -26.03 -8.59
CA ASP A 7 -20.10 -25.46 -9.13
C ASP A 7 -20.89 -26.50 -9.95
N CYS A 8 -20.18 -27.46 -10.57
CA CYS A 8 -20.78 -28.49 -11.42
C CYS A 8 -20.91 -29.84 -10.69
N SER A 9 -21.87 -30.65 -11.14
CA SER A 9 -22.03 -32.03 -10.68
C SER A 9 -20.71 -32.80 -10.84
N GLU A 10 -20.18 -33.35 -9.75
CA GLU A 10 -18.87 -34.01 -9.69
C GLU A 10 -17.62 -33.13 -9.90
N GLY A 11 -17.77 -31.80 -9.81
CA GLY A 11 -16.65 -30.85 -9.82
C GLY A 11 -15.83 -30.90 -11.11
N GLU A 12 -16.47 -31.21 -12.24
CA GLU A 12 -15.86 -31.25 -13.58
C GLU A 12 -15.19 -29.93 -13.95
N ASP A 13 -15.77 -28.84 -13.48
CA ASP A 13 -15.27 -27.48 -13.66
C ASP A 13 -13.90 -27.27 -13.01
N GLU A 14 -13.52 -28.12 -12.05
CA GLU A 14 -12.24 -28.07 -11.33
C GLU A 14 -11.27 -29.22 -11.71
N ARG A 15 -11.64 -30.12 -12.63
CA ARG A 15 -10.88 -31.35 -12.94
C ARG A 15 -9.82 -31.19 -14.03
N SER A 16 -9.92 -30.15 -14.86
CA SER A 16 -8.98 -29.88 -15.97
C SER A 16 -8.62 -28.39 -16.08
N CYS A 17 -8.43 -27.74 -14.93
CA CYS A 17 -7.99 -26.35 -14.88
C CYS A 17 -6.48 -26.26 -15.13
N THR A 18 -6.11 -25.80 -16.33
CA THR A 18 -4.79 -25.22 -16.58
C THR A 18 -5.00 -23.71 -16.57
N CYS A 19 -4.24 -22.93 -15.78
CA CYS A 19 -4.40 -21.47 -15.78
C CYS A 19 -3.80 -20.89 -17.07
N ALA A 20 -4.48 -21.12 -18.20
CA ALA A 20 -4.10 -20.67 -19.53
C ALA A 20 -4.41 -19.18 -19.67
N GLY A 21 -3.49 -18.34 -19.19
CA GLY A 21 -3.52 -16.90 -19.34
C GLY A 21 -2.29 -16.27 -18.73
N LEU A 22 -1.62 -15.36 -19.46
CA LEU A 22 -0.41 -14.66 -19.02
C LEU A 22 -0.61 -13.89 -17.69
N ASP A 23 -1.86 -13.61 -17.32
CA ASP A 23 -2.25 -12.81 -16.16
C ASP A 23 -2.89 -13.61 -15.03
N LYS A 24 -2.72 -14.93 -14.98
CA LYS A 24 -3.23 -15.80 -13.91
C LYS A 24 -2.10 -16.46 -13.12
N PHE A 25 -2.36 -16.74 -11.84
CA PHE A 25 -1.45 -17.43 -10.92
C PHE A 25 -2.14 -18.65 -10.31
N GLU A 26 -1.38 -19.73 -10.19
CA GLU A 26 -1.84 -21.04 -9.71
C GLU A 26 -1.64 -21.17 -8.20
N CYS A 27 -2.73 -21.45 -7.50
CA CYS A 27 -2.78 -21.64 -6.06
C CYS A 27 -3.46 -22.94 -5.68
N ARG A 28 -3.33 -23.34 -4.40
CA ARG A 28 -4.06 -24.50 -3.89
C ARG A 28 -5.38 -24.08 -3.24
N SER A 29 -6.47 -24.77 -3.58
CA SER A 29 -7.77 -24.64 -2.91
C SER A 29 -7.87 -25.55 -1.69
N ALA A 30 -8.87 -25.33 -0.83
CA ALA A 30 -9.20 -26.14 0.33
C ALA A 30 -9.40 -27.63 0.00
N SER A 31 -9.94 -27.91 -1.19
CA SER A 31 -10.19 -29.27 -1.69
C SER A 31 -8.94 -29.93 -2.29
N GLY A 32 -7.77 -29.28 -2.20
CA GLY A 32 -6.51 -29.76 -2.78
C GLY A 32 -6.37 -29.57 -4.30
N LYS A 33 -7.40 -29.00 -4.95
CA LYS A 33 -7.46 -28.68 -6.39
C LYS A 33 -6.77 -27.34 -6.71
N THR A 34 -6.45 -27.08 -7.98
CA THR A 34 -5.79 -25.84 -8.44
C THR A 34 -6.81 -24.69 -8.55
N LYS A 35 -6.61 -23.62 -7.79
CA LYS A 35 -7.35 -22.35 -7.89
C LYS A 35 -6.55 -21.36 -8.75
N CYS A 36 -7.20 -20.70 -9.71
CA CYS A 36 -6.57 -19.62 -10.47
C CYS A 36 -6.95 -18.26 -9.88
N ILE A 37 -5.98 -17.48 -9.40
CA ILE A 37 -6.19 -16.07 -9.04
C ILE A 37 -5.60 -15.15 -10.11
N PRO A 38 -6.10 -13.92 -10.26
CA PRO A 38 -5.45 -12.92 -11.10
C PRO A 38 -4.04 -12.62 -10.58
N LYS A 39 -3.06 -12.36 -11.46
CA LYS A 39 -1.73 -11.88 -11.05
C LYS A 39 -1.77 -10.56 -10.27
N THR A 40 -2.83 -9.77 -10.41
CA THR A 40 -3.05 -8.56 -9.61
C THR A 40 -3.37 -8.86 -8.15
N LYS A 41 -3.71 -10.10 -7.82
CA LYS A 41 -3.96 -10.61 -6.46
C LYS A 41 -2.75 -11.37 -5.90
N VAL A 42 -1.63 -11.37 -6.61
CA VAL A 42 -0.38 -11.93 -6.13
C VAL A 42 0.41 -10.78 -5.51
N CYS A 43 0.81 -10.94 -4.25
CA CYS A 43 1.51 -9.93 -3.47
C CYS A 43 0.66 -8.67 -3.22
N ASP A 44 -0.66 -8.78 -3.20
CA ASP A 44 -1.55 -7.63 -2.97
C ASP A 44 -1.79 -7.37 -1.47
N GLY A 45 -1.15 -8.16 -0.59
CA GLY A 45 -1.28 -8.09 0.85
C GLY A 45 -2.52 -8.82 1.38
N VAL A 46 -3.30 -9.48 0.52
CA VAL A 46 -4.44 -10.33 0.88
C VAL A 46 -4.07 -11.78 0.62
N TRP A 47 -4.39 -12.65 1.58
CA TRP A 47 -4.21 -14.09 1.39
C TRP A 47 -5.41 -14.62 0.57
N ASP A 48 -5.34 -14.49 -0.74
CA ASP A 48 -6.32 -15.03 -1.69
C ASP A 48 -6.14 -16.54 -1.89
N CYS A 49 -4.95 -17.07 -1.60
CA CYS A 49 -4.65 -18.49 -1.67
C CYS A 49 -4.59 -19.15 -0.29
N MET A 50 -5.19 -20.35 -0.19
CA MET A 50 -5.25 -21.09 1.08
C MET A 50 -3.87 -21.52 1.58
N ASP A 51 -2.92 -21.74 0.65
CA ASP A 51 -1.54 -22.03 0.97
C ASP A 51 -0.67 -20.76 1.18
N GLY A 52 -1.27 -19.56 1.06
CA GLY A 52 -0.60 -18.26 1.21
C GLY A 52 0.51 -18.02 0.19
N LYS A 53 0.61 -18.83 -0.86
CA LYS A 53 1.72 -18.77 -1.83
C LYS A 53 1.73 -17.51 -2.66
N ASP A 54 0.57 -16.94 -2.90
CA ASP A 54 0.37 -15.61 -3.47
C ASP A 54 1.12 -14.51 -2.68
N GLU A 55 1.31 -14.69 -1.37
CA GLU A 55 1.94 -13.70 -0.48
C GLU A 55 3.32 -14.14 0.06
N MET A 56 3.68 -15.43 0.00
CA MET A 56 4.90 -15.96 0.63
C MET A 56 6.19 -15.84 -0.21
N GLN A 57 6.10 -15.65 -1.53
CA GLN A 57 7.28 -15.57 -2.42
C GLN A 57 7.31 -14.32 -3.30
N CYS A 58 6.91 -13.19 -2.75
CA CYS A 58 7.02 -11.87 -3.38
C CYS A 58 8.48 -11.40 -3.48
N LYS A 59 9.24 -11.99 -4.42
CA LYS A 59 10.62 -11.57 -4.74
C LYS A 59 10.66 -10.23 -5.48
N ALA A 60 9.61 -9.92 -6.23
CA ALA A 60 9.42 -8.64 -6.91
C ALA A 60 7.93 -8.29 -6.87
N CYS A 61 7.62 -7.09 -6.39
CA CYS A 61 6.26 -6.56 -6.47
C CYS A 61 5.88 -6.34 -7.95
N PRO A 62 4.57 -6.43 -8.30
CA PRO A 62 4.07 -6.15 -9.64
C PRO A 62 4.58 -4.82 -10.21
N HIS A 63 4.53 -4.68 -11.54
CA HIS A 63 4.88 -3.42 -12.17
C HIS A 63 4.02 -2.29 -11.58
N ASP A 64 4.66 -1.17 -11.23
CA ASP A 64 4.03 -0.01 -10.58
C ASP A 64 3.59 -0.17 -9.12
N THR A 65 4.22 -1.13 -8.42
CA THR A 65 4.14 -1.25 -6.95
C THR A 65 5.54 -1.26 -6.32
N ILE A 66 5.62 -0.97 -5.01
CA ILE A 66 6.84 -1.02 -4.20
C ILE A 66 6.63 -1.94 -2.99
N ARG A 67 7.71 -2.54 -2.50
CA ARG A 67 7.67 -3.48 -1.38
C ARG A 67 7.91 -2.76 -0.06
N CYS A 68 7.00 -2.93 0.90
CA CYS A 68 7.23 -2.56 2.30
C CYS A 68 8.44 -3.32 2.85
N HIS A 69 9.29 -2.62 3.59
CA HIS A 69 10.60 -3.16 3.99
C HIS A 69 10.49 -4.40 4.90
N GLN A 70 9.61 -4.35 5.91
CA GLN A 70 9.46 -5.45 6.88
C GLN A 70 8.34 -6.46 6.56
N GLU A 71 7.17 -6.02 6.08
CA GLU A 71 6.04 -6.91 5.82
C GLU A 71 6.14 -7.67 4.50
N GLY A 72 6.90 -7.15 3.53
CA GLY A 72 6.89 -7.69 2.17
C GLY A 72 5.60 -7.44 1.38
N LYS A 73 4.61 -6.75 1.99
CA LYS A 73 3.42 -6.19 1.34
C LYS A 73 3.84 -5.30 0.17
N CYS A 74 3.15 -5.40 -0.96
CA CYS A 74 3.33 -4.46 -2.06
C CYS A 74 2.27 -3.38 -2.02
N ILE A 75 2.69 -2.12 -2.12
CA ILE A 75 1.80 -0.97 -2.21
C ILE A 75 2.00 -0.28 -3.56
N PRO A 76 1.01 0.47 -4.08
CA PRO A 76 1.18 1.22 -5.32
C PRO A 76 2.41 2.14 -5.28
N LYS A 77 3.14 2.30 -6.39
CA LYS A 77 4.25 3.28 -6.45
C LYS A 77 3.79 4.71 -6.13
N ILE A 78 2.53 5.03 -6.46
CA ILE A 78 1.94 6.33 -6.15
C ILE A 78 1.78 6.52 -4.63
N SER A 79 1.56 5.46 -3.86
CA SER A 79 1.51 5.51 -2.39
C SER A 79 2.86 5.83 -1.74
N ARG A 80 3.95 5.86 -2.50
CA ARG A 80 5.24 6.25 -1.94
C ARG A 80 5.24 7.75 -1.65
N CYS A 81 5.53 8.12 -0.39
CA CYS A 81 5.67 9.51 0.04
C CYS A 81 4.40 10.34 -0.18
N ASP A 82 3.23 9.70 -0.08
CA ASP A 82 1.94 10.36 -0.27
C ASP A 82 1.39 10.99 1.03
N GLY A 83 2.15 10.86 2.12
CA GLY A 83 1.83 11.35 3.44
C GLY A 83 0.97 10.41 4.26
N ILE A 84 0.70 9.19 3.79
CA ILE A 84 -0.05 8.13 4.49
C ILE A 84 0.88 6.95 4.72
N ALA A 85 0.87 6.39 5.94
CA ALA A 85 1.61 5.15 6.21
C ALA A 85 0.80 3.94 5.70
N ASP A 86 1.05 3.51 4.46
CA ASP A 86 0.46 2.32 3.85
C ASP A 86 1.21 1.04 4.25
N CYS A 87 2.48 1.14 4.63
CA CYS A 87 3.23 0.06 5.27
C CYS A 87 3.09 0.12 6.80
N LYS A 88 3.00 -1.05 7.46
CA LYS A 88 2.89 -1.10 8.93
C LYS A 88 4.12 -0.55 9.65
N ASP A 89 5.28 -0.58 9.00
CA ASP A 89 6.52 0.03 9.49
C ASP A 89 6.72 1.48 9.02
N GLY A 90 5.78 2.03 8.22
CA GLY A 90 5.87 3.38 7.64
C GLY A 90 7.06 3.55 6.69
N SER A 91 7.60 2.45 6.15
CA SER A 91 8.79 2.47 5.29
C SER A 91 8.57 3.18 3.96
N ASP A 92 7.32 3.28 3.52
CA ASP A 92 6.86 4.01 2.35
C ASP A 92 7.00 5.53 2.48
N GLU A 93 6.83 6.05 3.70
CA GLU A 93 6.94 7.48 4.05
C GLU A 93 8.34 7.87 4.56
N ALA A 94 9.27 6.91 4.61
CA ALA A 94 10.64 7.14 5.02
C ALA A 94 11.54 7.48 3.82
N GLY A 95 12.54 8.34 4.05
CA GLY A 95 13.57 8.65 3.04
C GLY A 95 12.99 9.29 1.78
N CYS A 96 11.92 10.07 1.92
CA CYS A 96 11.26 10.74 0.82
C CYS A 96 12.08 11.91 0.28
N THR A 97 12.23 11.99 -1.04
CA THR A 97 12.78 13.18 -1.68
C THR A 97 11.72 14.27 -1.84
N CYS A 98 12.15 15.53 -1.97
CA CYS A 98 11.24 16.66 -2.18
C CYS A 98 10.38 16.48 -3.45
N ARG A 99 10.95 15.82 -4.48
CA ARG A 99 10.23 15.50 -5.72
C ARG A 99 9.12 14.48 -5.50
N GLU A 100 9.34 13.45 -4.69
CA GLU A 100 8.32 12.45 -4.37
C GLU A 100 7.22 13.09 -3.52
N CYS A 101 7.59 13.78 -2.44
CA CYS A 101 6.63 14.38 -1.52
C CYS A 101 5.83 15.51 -2.20
N ILE A 102 6.46 16.59 -2.67
CA ILE A 102 5.75 17.80 -3.13
C ILE A 102 5.48 17.76 -4.65
N GLY A 103 6.29 17.02 -5.40
CA GLY A 103 6.24 16.99 -6.87
C GLY A 103 5.31 15.93 -7.45
N GLN A 104 4.97 14.88 -6.71
CA GLN A 104 3.98 13.87 -7.10
C GLN A 104 2.66 14.03 -6.34
N HIS A 105 2.72 14.61 -5.13
CA HIS A 105 1.55 14.78 -4.27
C HIS A 105 1.32 16.25 -3.93
N TRP A 106 0.13 16.76 -4.27
CA TRP A 106 -0.19 18.18 -4.10
C TRP A 106 -0.61 18.53 -2.65
N ASN A 107 -1.10 17.53 -1.90
CA ASN A 107 -1.62 17.70 -0.54
C ASN A 107 -0.67 17.20 0.56
N THR A 108 0.64 17.25 0.30
CA THR A 108 1.69 16.82 1.23
C THR A 108 2.57 17.98 1.68
N TYR A 109 3.27 17.76 2.79
CA TYR A 109 4.22 18.66 3.38
C TYR A 109 5.48 17.87 3.77
N MET A 110 6.63 18.35 3.30
CA MET A 110 7.93 17.81 3.71
C MET A 110 8.43 18.55 4.95
N CYS A 111 8.73 17.80 6.01
CA CYS A 111 9.34 18.36 7.20
C CYS A 111 10.71 18.99 6.89
N GLY A 112 11.04 20.09 7.56
CA GLY A 112 12.29 20.81 7.36
C GLY A 112 13.56 20.01 7.68
N SER A 113 13.44 18.92 8.45
CA SER A 113 14.51 17.94 8.68
C SER A 113 14.85 17.09 7.45
N GLY A 114 14.00 17.11 6.41
CA GLY A 114 14.35 16.65 5.06
C GLY A 114 14.16 15.16 4.78
N SER A 115 13.39 14.44 5.58
CA SER A 115 13.24 12.98 5.41
C SER A 115 11.86 12.40 5.68
N HIS A 116 10.90 13.22 6.12
CA HIS A 116 9.53 12.79 6.41
C HIS A 116 8.52 13.63 5.64
N CYS A 117 7.60 12.93 4.98
CA CYS A 117 6.46 13.50 4.28
C CYS A 117 5.20 13.22 5.10
N PHE A 118 4.31 14.20 5.17
CA PHE A 118 3.01 14.05 5.83
C PHE A 118 1.94 14.78 5.03
N ARG A 119 0.68 14.37 5.19
CA ARG A 119 -0.44 15.15 4.66
C ARG A 119 -0.49 16.54 5.27
N ARG A 120 -0.78 17.52 4.43
CA ARG A 120 -0.90 18.94 4.81
C ARG A 120 -1.94 19.19 5.89
N ASP A 121 -3.01 18.39 5.89
CA ASP A 121 -4.14 18.54 6.81
C ASP A 121 -3.91 17.84 8.16
N GLU A 122 -2.94 16.92 8.21
CA GLU A 122 -2.62 16.11 9.39
C GLU A 122 -1.30 16.52 10.05
N VAL A 123 -0.38 17.13 9.30
CA VAL A 123 0.94 17.52 9.79
C VAL A 123 0.90 18.57 10.91
N CYS A 124 -0.23 19.25 11.05
CA CYS A 124 -0.49 20.30 12.04
C CYS A 124 -1.75 19.97 12.85
N ALA A 125 -1.61 19.23 13.96
CA ALA A 125 -2.70 18.95 14.88
C ALA A 125 -2.19 18.87 16.32
N PRO A 126 -2.80 19.60 17.27
CA PRO A 126 -2.47 20.96 17.74
C PRO A 126 -0.99 21.42 17.74
N TYR A 127 -0.03 20.52 17.50
CA TYR A 127 1.39 20.83 17.27
C TYR A 127 1.84 20.14 15.99
N THR A 128 3.04 20.45 15.49
CA THR A 128 3.56 19.75 14.30
C THR A 128 4.02 18.34 14.68
N ILE A 129 3.63 17.34 13.88
CA ILE A 129 4.07 15.94 14.06
C ILE A 129 5.43 15.65 13.41
N CYS A 130 6.07 16.67 12.81
CA CYS A 130 7.39 16.52 12.20
C CYS A 130 8.45 16.10 13.23
N PRO A 131 9.20 15.01 12.98
CA PRO A 131 10.33 14.64 13.83
C PRO A 131 11.44 15.70 13.70
N ASN A 132 11.93 16.17 14.85
CA ASN A 132 12.89 17.28 14.94
C ASN A 132 12.42 18.55 14.22
N ALA A 133 11.18 18.97 14.48
CA ALA A 133 10.56 20.15 13.88
C ALA A 133 11.45 21.41 13.95
N THR A 134 11.79 21.92 12.77
CA THR A 134 12.55 23.14 12.58
C THR A 134 11.71 24.38 12.87
N LYS A 135 12.35 25.55 12.89
CA LYS A 135 11.63 26.83 12.99
C LYS A 135 10.64 27.01 11.82
N ALA A 136 10.96 26.52 10.63
CA ALA A 136 10.08 26.60 9.47
C ALA A 136 8.80 25.76 9.67
N ASP A 137 8.92 24.54 10.20
CA ASP A 137 7.78 23.65 10.48
C ASP A 137 6.82 24.28 11.50
N LYS A 138 7.37 24.88 12.56
CA LYS A 138 6.59 25.59 13.59
C LYS A 138 5.86 26.79 13.00
N VAL A 139 6.53 27.58 12.15
CA VAL A 139 5.92 28.73 11.48
C VAL A 139 4.84 28.29 10.50
N TYR A 140 5.04 27.20 9.76
CA TYR A 140 4.06 26.64 8.85
C TYR A 140 2.77 26.25 9.59
N CYS A 141 2.88 25.48 10.68
CA CYS A 141 1.71 25.10 11.46
C CYS A 141 1.06 26.27 12.21
N ALA A 142 1.84 27.21 12.73
CA ALA A 142 1.29 28.44 13.32
C ALA A 142 0.50 29.26 12.28
N GLY A 143 0.99 29.34 11.04
CA GLY A 143 0.28 30.01 9.94
C GLY A 143 -1.05 29.34 9.56
N ARG A 144 -1.14 28.01 9.62
CA ARG A 144 -2.41 27.28 9.40
C ARG A 144 -3.38 27.46 10.55
N ALA A 145 -2.90 27.46 11.80
CA ALA A 145 -3.73 27.73 12.98
C ALA A 145 -4.38 29.13 12.94
N LEU A 146 -3.67 30.14 12.44
CA LEU A 146 -4.19 31.50 12.29
C LEU A 146 -5.19 31.66 11.12
N ARG A 147 -5.17 30.77 10.14
CA ARG A 147 -6.10 30.76 9.00
C ARG A 147 -7.35 29.88 9.23
N GLY A 148 -7.38 29.11 10.31
CA GLY A 148 -8.43 28.13 10.63
C GLY A 148 -9.06 28.33 12.00
N VAL A 149 -9.59 29.53 12.29
CA VAL A 149 -10.57 29.72 13.37
C VAL A 149 -11.91 29.12 12.94
N ASP A 150 -12.02 27.79 12.98
CA ASP A 150 -13.28 27.06 13.21
C ASP A 150 -12.97 25.58 13.51
N TRP A 151 -12.62 25.28 14.76
CA TRP A 151 -12.51 23.90 15.28
C TRP A 151 -13.51 23.65 16.42
N LEU A 152 -14.67 24.31 16.38
CA LEU A 152 -15.75 24.10 17.34
C LEU A 152 -17.11 24.12 16.63
N LYS A 153 -17.52 22.98 16.07
CA LYS A 153 -18.83 22.36 16.31
C LYS A 153 -18.72 20.84 16.21
#